data_AF-A0A1Y1MZQ8-F1
#
_entry.id   AF-A0A1Y1MZQ8-F1
#
_cell.length_a   1.000
_cell.length_b   1.000
_cell.length_c   1.000
_cell.angle_alpha   90.00
_cell.angle_beta   90.00
_cell.angle_gamma   90.00
#
_symmetry.space_group_name_H-M   'P 1'
#
loop_
_entity.id
_entity.type
_entity.pdbx_description
1 polymer ?
#
loop_
_entity_poly.entity_id
_entity_poly.type
_entity_poly.pdbx_seq_one_letter_code
_entity_poly.pdbx_strand_id
1 'polypeptide(L)'
;MESASFSEEPFEITEAANATVTNLLPARSKKLYEAAYHSFKDWCLQKSVKTFSENVMLVYFSEKAKNYKCSTVWAQYSMVRSCMLIYDNIDISKFRKLVSFLKRNSDGYAPKKSKILNREEVKTFLSEADDDAHLMRKVK
;
A
#
# COMPACT_ATOMS: atom_id res chain seq x y z
N MET A 1 15.08 -45.13 -7.09
CA MET A 1 13.89 -44.33 -7.44
C MET A 1 13.25 -43.99 -6.11
N GLU A 2 13.67 -42.88 -5.51
CA GLU A 2 13.29 -42.51 -4.15
C GLU A 2 12.36 -41.32 -4.25
N SER A 3 11.06 -41.63 -4.23
CA SER A 3 9.98 -40.66 -4.15
C SER A 3 10.02 -40.03 -2.77
N ALA A 4 10.71 -38.89 -2.65
CA ALA A 4 10.66 -38.07 -1.46
C ALA A 4 9.20 -37.65 -1.24
N SER A 5 8.62 -38.16 -0.15
CA SER A 5 7.30 -37.80 0.34
C SER A 5 7.25 -36.30 0.59
N PHE A 6 6.49 -35.58 -0.24
CA PHE A 6 6.06 -34.22 0.05
C PHE A 6 5.11 -34.33 1.25
N SER A 7 5.64 -34.15 2.46
CA SER A 7 4.82 -34.12 3.66
C SER A 7 4.01 -32.83 3.65
N GLU A 8 2.81 -32.89 3.09
CA GLU A 8 1.83 -31.81 3.23
C GLU A 8 1.48 -31.70 4.71
N GLU A 9 1.72 -30.52 5.28
CA GLU A 9 1.34 -30.20 6.64
C GLU A 9 -0.18 -30.46 6.83
N PRO A 10 -0.61 -30.93 8.00
CA PRO A 10 -2.04 -31.15 8.27
C PRO A 10 -2.89 -29.92 7.94
N PHE A 11 -4.08 -30.14 7.37
CA PHE A 11 -4.98 -29.07 6.94
C PHE A 11 -5.26 -28.04 8.04
N GLU A 12 -5.46 -28.49 9.28
CA GLU A 12 -5.69 -27.61 10.44
C GLU A 12 -4.53 -26.64 10.69
N ILE A 13 -3.28 -27.08 10.51
CA ILE A 13 -2.09 -26.23 10.64
C ILE A 13 -2.06 -25.21 9.51
N THR A 14 -2.33 -25.64 8.27
CA THR A 14 -2.35 -24.76 7.09
C THR A 14 -3.45 -23.71 7.19
N GLU A 15 -4.65 -24.08 7.67
CA GLU A 15 -5.77 -23.17 7.87
C GLU A 15 -5.50 -22.16 8.99
N ALA A 16 -4.99 -22.62 10.14
CA ALA A 16 -4.62 -21.75 11.26
C ALA A 16 -3.49 -20.76 10.88
N ALA A 17 -2.51 -21.21 10.10
CA ALA A 17 -1.47 -20.36 9.55
C ALA A 17 -2.06 -19.30 8.61
N ASN A 18 -2.91 -19.69 7.65
CA ASN A 18 -3.56 -18.75 6.74
C ASN A 18 -4.43 -17.73 7.47
N ALA A 19 -5.21 -18.16 8.47
CA ALA A 19 -5.99 -17.26 9.32
C ALA A 19 -5.09 -16.23 10.03
N THR A 20 -3.95 -16.67 10.58
CA THR A 20 -2.96 -15.79 11.21
C THR A 20 -2.36 -14.80 10.20
N VAL A 21 -1.98 -15.27 9.01
CA VAL A 21 -1.42 -14.47 7.92
C VAL A 21 -2.39 -13.37 7.48
N THR A 22 -3.69 -13.66 7.42
CA THR A 22 -4.71 -12.66 7.05
C THR A 22 -4.88 -11.52 8.06
N ASN A 23 -4.41 -11.71 9.30
CA ASN A 23 -4.41 -10.72 10.37
C ASN A 23 -3.10 -9.91 10.45
N LEU A 24 -2.09 -10.24 9.63
CA LEU A 24 -0.83 -9.49 9.58
C LEU A 24 -0.96 -8.12 8.90
N LEU A 25 -2.00 -7.93 8.07
CA LEU A 25 -2.30 -6.63 7.49
C LEU A 25 -3.05 -5.74 8.50
N PRO A 26 -2.83 -4.41 8.49
CA PRO A 26 -3.50 -3.53 9.43
C PRO A 26 -5.02 -3.58 9.25
N ALA A 27 -5.75 -3.98 10.30
CA ALA A 27 -7.19 -4.27 10.23
C ALA A 27 -8.03 -3.14 9.60
N ARG A 28 -7.76 -1.89 9.97
CA ARG A 28 -8.51 -0.71 9.47
C ARG A 28 -8.28 -0.42 7.98
N SER A 29 -7.09 -0.71 7.47
CA SER A 29 -6.69 -0.36 6.09
C SER A 29 -6.45 -1.57 5.20
N LYS A 30 -6.79 -2.79 5.64
CA LYS A 30 -6.61 -4.04 4.90
C LYS A 30 -7.13 -3.96 3.46
N LYS A 31 -8.36 -3.47 3.28
CA LYS A 31 -8.97 -3.28 1.96
C LYS A 31 -8.13 -2.41 1.01
N LEU A 32 -7.44 -1.40 1.54
CA LEU A 32 -6.60 -0.52 0.73
C LEU A 32 -5.32 -1.24 0.27
N TYR A 33 -4.73 -2.05 1.15
CA TYR A 33 -3.55 -2.86 0.85
C TYR A 33 -3.87 -3.91 -0.21
N GLU A 34 -4.98 -4.63 -0.03
CA GLU A 34 -5.48 -5.61 -0.99
C GLU A 34 -5.78 -4.95 -2.33
N ALA A 35 -6.47 -3.80 -2.36
CA ALA A 35 -6.75 -3.08 -3.61
C ALA A 35 -5.46 -2.67 -4.37
N ALA A 36 -4.43 -2.21 -3.65
CA ALA A 36 -3.14 -1.87 -4.26
C ALA A 36 -2.44 -3.12 -4.83
N TYR A 37 -2.49 -4.23 -4.10
CA TYR A 37 -1.94 -5.51 -4.54
C TYR A 37 -2.68 -6.10 -5.74
N HIS A 38 -4.01 -6.12 -5.73
CA HIS A 38 -4.83 -6.54 -6.87
C HIS A 38 -4.55 -5.68 -8.10
N SER A 39 -4.45 -4.36 -7.94
CA SER A 39 -4.07 -3.45 -9.04
C SER A 39 -2.70 -3.80 -9.65
N PHE A 40 -1.78 -4.36 -8.86
CA PHE A 40 -0.50 -4.86 -9.36
C PHE A 40 -0.66 -6.21 -10.08
N LYS A 41 -1.40 -7.16 -9.50
CA LYS A 41 -1.66 -8.48 -10.12
C LYS A 41 -2.40 -8.33 -11.45
N ASP A 42 -3.40 -7.46 -11.54
CA ASP A 42 -4.12 -7.14 -12.77
C ASP A 42 -3.18 -6.58 -13.85
N TRP A 43 -2.27 -5.69 -13.46
CA TRP A 43 -1.25 -5.19 -14.37
C TRP A 43 -0.30 -6.30 -14.86
N CYS A 44 0.09 -7.22 -13.98
CA CYS A 44 0.89 -8.39 -14.37
C CYS A 44 0.13 -9.29 -15.37
N LEU A 45 -1.17 -9.51 -15.16
CA LEU A 45 -2.02 -10.26 -16.09
C LEU A 45 -2.08 -9.58 -17.45
N GLN A 46 -2.30 -8.27 -17.49
CA GLN A 46 -2.35 -7.49 -18.73
C GLN A 46 -1.03 -7.52 -19.52
N LYS A 47 0.10 -7.58 -18.82
CA LYS A 47 1.45 -7.62 -19.41
C LYS A 47 1.98 -9.06 -19.61
N SER A 48 1.17 -10.08 -19.33
CA SER A 48 1.55 -11.50 -19.38
C SER A 48 2.82 -11.83 -18.56
N VAL A 49 3.00 -11.15 -17.42
CA VAL A 49 4.14 -11.35 -16.53
C VAL A 49 3.91 -12.59 -15.67
N LYS A 50 4.78 -13.58 -15.79
CA LYS A 50 4.73 -14.84 -15.02
C LYS A 50 5.60 -14.84 -13.77
N THR A 51 6.64 -14.00 -13.73
CA THR A 51 7.64 -13.99 -12.64
C THR A 51 7.76 -12.61 -12.02
N PHE A 52 7.82 -12.55 -10.69
CA PHE A 52 7.93 -11.29 -9.94
C PHE A 52 9.39 -10.95 -9.67
N SER A 53 10.05 -10.35 -10.68
CA SER A 53 11.44 -9.92 -10.59
C SER A 53 11.57 -8.42 -10.26
N GLU A 54 12.78 -8.00 -9.86
CA GLU A 54 13.09 -6.58 -9.65
C GLU A 54 12.79 -5.72 -10.89
N ASN A 55 13.04 -6.24 -12.10
CA ASN A 55 12.75 -5.53 -13.35
C ASN A 55 11.25 -5.28 -13.54
N VAL A 56 10.41 -6.27 -13.21
CA VAL A 56 8.95 -6.14 -13.28
C VAL A 56 8.48 -5.03 -12.36
N MET A 57 9.00 -5.00 -11.13
CA MET A 57 8.65 -3.97 -10.15
C MET A 57 9.13 -2.58 -10.60
N LEU A 58 10.33 -2.48 -11.17
CA LEU A 58 10.84 -1.23 -11.74
C LEU A 58 9.93 -0.68 -12.83
N VAL A 59 9.52 -1.52 -13.79
CA VAL A 59 8.61 -1.09 -14.86
C VAL A 59 7.28 -0.64 -14.28
N TYR A 60 6.66 -1.45 -13.40
CA TYR A 60 5.39 -1.11 -12.77
C TYR A 60 5.43 0.24 -12.04
N PHE A 61 6.41 0.42 -11.14
CA PHE A 61 6.52 1.67 -10.37
C PHE A 61 6.97 2.86 -11.21
N SER A 62 7.70 2.64 -12.30
CA SER A 62 8.02 3.70 -13.26
C SER A 62 6.78 4.19 -14.02
N GLU A 63 5.86 3.29 -14.40
CA GLU A 63 4.59 3.65 -15.02
C GLU A 63 3.68 4.40 -14.02
N LYS A 64 3.66 3.97 -12.75
CA LYS A 64 2.93 4.68 -11.69
C LYS A 64 3.51 6.07 -11.42
N ALA A 65 4.84 6.20 -11.39
CA ALA A 65 5.51 7.48 -11.14
C ALA A 65 5.20 8.56 -12.18
N LYS A 66 4.85 8.18 -13.42
CA LYS A 66 4.41 9.13 -14.45
C LYS A 66 3.05 9.76 -14.15
N ASN A 67 2.19 9.07 -13.41
CA ASN A 67 0.79 9.44 -13.20
C ASN A 67 0.49 9.91 -11.77
N TYR A 68 1.35 9.57 -10.80
CA TYR A 68 1.12 9.85 -9.38
C TYR A 68 2.29 10.57 -8.74
N LYS A 69 1.99 11.35 -7.71
CA LYS A 69 3.02 11.99 -6.86
C LYS A 69 3.87 10.94 -6.18
N CYS A 70 5.15 11.24 -5.98
CA CYS A 70 6.09 10.32 -5.34
C CYS A 70 5.62 9.82 -3.97
N SER A 71 4.95 10.63 -3.15
CA SER A 71 4.35 10.20 -1.88
C SER A 71 3.30 9.10 -2.06
N THR A 72 2.49 9.19 -3.11
CA THR A 72 1.48 8.18 -3.46
C THR A 72 2.15 6.90 -3.98
N VAL A 73 3.19 7.04 -4.80
CA VAL A 73 3.97 5.90 -5.31
C VAL A 73 4.64 5.15 -4.15
N TRP A 74 5.23 5.86 -3.18
CA TRP A 74 5.82 5.28 -1.97
C TRP A 74 4.78 4.57 -1.09
N ALA A 75 3.58 5.13 -0.96
CA ALA A 75 2.48 4.46 -0.26
C ALA A 75 2.06 3.17 -0.98
N GLN A 76 1.91 3.21 -2.31
CA GLN A 76 1.61 2.01 -3.10
C GLN A 76 2.71 0.96 -2.98
N TYR A 77 3.98 1.35 -3.05
CA TYR A 77 5.11 0.46 -2.80
C TYR A 77 5.01 -0.21 -1.43
N SER A 78 4.73 0.55 -0.38
CA SER A 78 4.63 0.02 0.97
C SER A 78 3.49 -0.99 1.12
N MET A 79 2.36 -0.75 0.47
CA MET A 79 1.21 -1.66 0.46
C MET A 79 1.53 -2.95 -0.32
N VAL A 80 2.00 -2.81 -1.56
CA VAL A 80 2.36 -3.96 -2.42
C VAL A 80 3.47 -4.80 -1.77
N ARG A 81 4.50 -4.16 -1.19
CA ARG A 81 5.58 -4.85 -0.46
C ARG A 81 5.04 -5.73 0.66
N SER A 82 4.12 -5.20 1.45
CA SER A 82 3.55 -5.94 2.58
C SER A 82 2.74 -7.13 2.09
N CYS A 83 1.88 -6.93 1.08
CA CYS A 83 1.08 -8.02 0.51
C CYS A 83 1.94 -9.08 -0.18
N MET A 84 2.97 -8.70 -0.94
CA MET A 84 3.86 -9.67 -1.61
C MET A 84 4.67 -10.50 -0.62
N LEU A 85 5.10 -9.90 0.50
CA LEU A 85 5.76 -10.64 1.57
C LEU A 85 4.83 -11.66 2.21
N ILE A 86 3.57 -11.27 2.44
CA ILE A 86 2.55 -12.08 3.12
C ILE A 86 2.01 -13.21 2.22
N TYR A 87 1.65 -12.88 0.96
CA TYR A 87 0.93 -13.80 0.07
C TYR A 87 1.81 -14.55 -0.92
N ASP A 88 2.87 -13.90 -1.43
CA ASP A 88 3.77 -14.53 -2.43
C ASP A 88 5.12 -14.95 -1.80
N ASN A 89 5.36 -14.65 -0.52
CA ASN A 89 6.64 -14.83 0.17
C ASN A 89 7.83 -14.15 -0.56
N ILE A 90 7.58 -12.99 -1.17
CA ILE A 90 8.59 -12.22 -1.91
C ILE A 90 8.86 -10.90 -1.18
N ASP A 91 10.07 -10.78 -0.66
CA ASP A 91 10.54 -9.54 -0.04
C ASP A 91 11.15 -8.58 -1.07
N ILE A 92 10.30 -7.69 -1.61
CA ILE A 92 10.73 -6.65 -2.55
C ILE A 92 11.50 -5.50 -1.89
N SER A 93 11.72 -5.52 -0.57
CA SER A 93 12.65 -4.58 0.09
C SER A 93 14.10 -4.85 -0.31
N LYS A 94 14.40 -6.10 -0.71
CA LYS A 94 15.71 -6.53 -1.18
C LYS A 94 16.03 -6.03 -2.59
N PHE A 95 15.05 -5.49 -3.32
CA PHE A 95 15.21 -4.94 -4.66
C PHE A 95 15.85 -3.55 -4.60
N ARG A 96 17.19 -3.53 -4.51
CA ARG A 96 17.98 -2.31 -4.31
C ARG A 96 17.81 -1.29 -5.44
N LYS A 97 17.68 -1.72 -6.69
CA LYS A 97 17.46 -0.81 -7.84
C LYS A 97 16.08 -0.18 -7.76
N LEU A 98 15.05 -0.95 -7.39
CA LEU A 98 13.70 -0.43 -7.17
C LEU A 98 13.69 0.63 -6.05
N VAL A 99 14.28 0.30 -4.90
CA VAL A 99 14.34 1.24 -3.76
C VAL A 99 15.11 2.51 -4.15
N SER A 100 16.22 2.37 -4.88
CA SER A 100 17.00 3.52 -5.36
C SER A 100 16.20 4.38 -6.35
N PHE A 101 15.43 3.76 -7.24
CA PHE A 101 14.51 4.46 -8.14
C PHE A 101 13.46 5.25 -7.35
N LEU A 102 12.79 4.64 -6.36
CA LEU A 102 11.76 5.30 -5.57
C LEU A 102 12.32 6.50 -4.78
N LYS A 103 13.54 6.37 -4.24
CA LYS A 103 14.24 7.47 -3.55
C LYS A 103 14.49 8.64 -4.48
N ARG A 104 15.06 8.38 -5.66
CA ARG A 104 15.33 9.41 -6.66
C ARG A 104 14.06 10.05 -7.21
N ASN A 105 12.98 9.27 -7.34
CA ASN A 105 11.67 9.79 -7.74
C ASN A 105 11.06 10.75 -6.70
N SER A 106 11.51 10.70 -5.45
CA SER A 106 11.13 11.66 -4.41
C SER A 106 12.11 12.83 -4.26
N ASP A 107 13.17 12.92 -5.07
CA ASP A 107 14.11 14.04 -5.00
C ASP A 107 13.39 15.35 -5.29
N GLY A 108 13.63 16.36 -4.44
CA GLY A 108 12.98 17.66 -4.53
C GLY A 108 11.50 17.68 -4.10
N TYR A 109 10.94 16.55 -3.61
CA TYR A 109 9.59 16.55 -3.07
C TYR A 109 9.51 17.35 -1.78
N ALA A 110 8.70 18.42 -1.81
CA ALA A 110 8.29 19.15 -0.62
C ALA A 110 6.89 18.67 -0.18
N PRO A 111 6.71 18.22 1.08
CA PRO A 111 5.39 17.87 1.60
C PRO A 111 4.43 19.05 1.53
N LYS A 112 3.31 18.88 0.81
CA LYS A 112 2.21 19.86 0.83
C LYS A 112 1.48 19.73 2.16
N LYS A 113 1.75 20.64 3.09
CA LYS A 113 0.98 20.72 4.35
C LYS A 113 -0.43 21.25 4.05
N SER A 114 -1.42 20.70 4.73
CA SER A 114 -2.75 21.30 4.76
C SER A 114 -2.68 22.68 5.40
N LYS A 115 -3.53 23.61 4.96
CA LYS A 115 -3.66 24.90 5.62
C LYS A 115 -4.09 24.66 7.07
N ILE A 116 -3.39 25.30 7.99
CA ILE A 116 -3.77 25.33 9.41
C ILE A 116 -4.72 26.52 9.55
N LEU A 117 -5.91 26.27 10.08
CA LEU A 117 -6.88 27.34 10.33
C LEU A 117 -6.30 28.31 11.36
N ASN A 118 -6.33 29.60 11.04
CA ASN A 118 -5.97 30.65 11.98
C ASN A 118 -7.15 30.97 12.93
N ARG A 119 -6.90 31.79 13.96
CA ARG A 119 -7.91 32.11 14.98
C ARG A 119 -9.18 32.73 14.39
N GLU A 120 -9.03 33.60 13.40
CA GLU A 120 -10.17 34.27 12.77
C GLU A 120 -10.97 33.29 11.91
N GLU A 121 -10.31 32.44 11.13
CA GLU A 121 -10.96 31.37 10.35
C GLU A 121 -11.72 30.38 11.27
N VAL A 122 -11.15 30.03 12.42
CA VAL A 122 -11.83 29.22 13.44
C VAL A 122 -13.04 29.97 14.00
N LYS A 123 -12.90 31.26 14.34
CA LYS A 123 -14.00 32.08 14.87
C LYS A 123 -15.14 32.19 13.87
N THR A 124 -14.84 32.54 12.62
CA THR A 124 -15.78 32.58 11.50
C THR A 124 -16.48 31.24 11.33
N PHE A 125 -15.74 30.12 11.37
CA PHE A 125 -16.35 28.80 11.30
C PHE A 125 -17.32 28.54 12.47
N LEU A 126 -16.94 28.87 13.70
CA LEU A 126 -17.81 28.68 14.87
C LEU A 126 -19.06 29.56 14.83
N SER A 127 -18.95 30.80 14.35
CA SER A 127 -20.07 31.76 14.35
C SER A 127 -21.00 31.63 13.14
N GLU A 128 -20.47 31.34 11.96
CA GLU A 128 -21.21 31.47 10.69
C GLU A 128 -21.53 30.14 10.02
N ALA A 129 -20.83 29.04 10.34
CA ALA A 129 -21.16 27.75 9.74
C ALA A 129 -22.53 27.28 10.21
N ASP A 130 -23.29 26.59 9.36
CA ASP A 130 -24.61 26.08 9.71
C ASP A 130 -24.52 25.01 10.82
N ASP A 131 -25.35 25.15 11.86
CA ASP A 131 -25.33 24.23 13.01
C ASP A 131 -25.92 22.87 12.63
N ASP A 132 -26.96 22.81 11.80
CA ASP A 132 -27.58 21.55 11.40
C ASP A 132 -26.57 20.62 10.68
N ALA A 133 -25.65 21.21 9.90
CA ALA A 133 -24.58 20.48 9.22
C ALA A 133 -23.30 20.29 10.06
N HIS A 134 -22.98 21.20 10.99
CA HIS A 134 -21.63 21.29 11.57
C HIS A 134 -21.56 21.40 13.10
N LEU A 135 -22.68 21.32 13.83
CA LEU A 135 -22.74 21.46 15.29
C LEU A 135 -21.73 20.54 16.02
N MET A 136 -21.67 19.25 15.64
CA MET A 136 -20.76 18.25 16.23
C MET A 136 -19.27 18.56 16.02
N ARG A 137 -18.95 19.47 15.09
CA ARG A 137 -17.57 19.91 14.80
C ARG A 137 -17.24 21.25 15.47
N LYS A 138 -18.25 22.04 15.82
CA LYS A 138 -18.12 23.31 16.55
C LYS A 138 -18.01 23.10 18.05
N VAL A 139 -18.81 22.16 18.57
CA VAL A 139 -18.88 21.85 20.00
C VAL A 139 -17.87 20.76 20.30
N LYS A 140 -16.90 21.07 21.17
CA LYS A 140 -16.00 20.08 21.76
C LYS A 140 -16.43 19.80 23.19
#